data_AF-A0A958V9Y7-F1
#
_entry.id   AF-A0A958V9Y7-F1
#
_cell.length_a   1.000
_cell.length_b   1.000
_cell.length_c   1.000
_cell.angle_alpha   90.00
_cell.angle_beta   90.00
_cell.angle_gamma   90.00
#
_symmetry.space_group_name_H-M   'P 1'
#
loop_
_entity.id
_entity.type
_entity.pdbx_description
1 polymer ?
#
loop_
_entity_poly.entity_id
_entity_poly.type
_entity_poly.pdbx_seq_one_letter_code
_entity_poly.pdbx_strand_id
1 'polypeptide(L)'
;MDARVQLGISYVQGGGAPMVGIGMLKEVLKEDPENRNAIWTLGTFSQQSGQHDKAIQRFEDLLNIAVNKEERVNAYTALEFSLISTNQVNRALLLHEKMMKEFAGDSTLVSMIQERNKEIKNRFINVQKD
;
A
#
# COMPACT_ATOMS: atom_id res chain seq x y z
N MET A 1 -14.23 -13.41 -0.31
CA MET A 1 -13.91 -12.20 0.50
C MET A 1 -14.75 -12.27 1.77
N ASP A 2 -14.18 -11.93 2.94
CA ASP A 2 -14.88 -11.98 4.23
C ASP A 2 -16.11 -11.05 4.23
N ALA A 3 -17.26 -11.54 4.67
CA ALA A 3 -18.52 -10.79 4.66
C ALA A 3 -18.47 -9.54 5.57
N ARG A 4 -17.73 -9.59 6.69
CA ARG A 4 -17.52 -8.44 7.57
C ARG A 4 -16.62 -7.39 6.93
N VAL A 5 -15.66 -7.82 6.10
CA VAL A 5 -14.84 -6.88 5.31
C VAL A 5 -15.71 -6.17 4.27
N GLN A 6 -16.56 -6.90 3.55
CA GLN A 6 -17.51 -6.29 2.60
C GLN A 6 -18.47 -5.31 3.28
N LEU A 7 -19.00 -5.67 4.45
CA LEU A 7 -19.86 -4.80 5.23
C LEU A 7 -19.11 -3.53 5.69
N GLY A 8 -17.90 -3.70 6.22
CA GLY A 8 -17.03 -2.58 6.60
C GLY A 8 -16.76 -1.63 5.44
N ILE A 9 -16.49 -2.15 4.24
CA ILE A 9 -16.31 -1.35 3.02
C ILE A 9 -17.57 -0.54 2.71
N SER A 10 -18.75 -1.18 2.74
CA SER A 10 -20.03 -0.52 2.48
C SER A 10 -20.28 0.66 3.43
N TYR A 11 -19.98 0.49 4.72
CA TYR A 11 -20.09 1.57 5.71
C TYR A 11 -19.16 2.75 5.42
N VAL A 12 -17.95 2.50 4.91
CA VAL A 12 -16.98 3.56 4.59
C VAL A 12 -17.34 4.29 3.29
N GLN A 13 -17.78 3.57 2.25
CA GLN A 13 -17.99 4.15 0.93
C GLN A 13 -19.40 4.73 0.71
N GLY A 14 -20.43 4.24 1.40
CA GLY A 14 -21.81 4.64 1.14
C GLY A 14 -22.75 4.69 2.36
N GLY A 15 -22.34 4.15 3.51
CA GLY A 15 -23.20 4.05 4.69
C GLY A 15 -23.25 5.27 5.60
N GLY A 16 -22.55 6.36 5.29
CA GLY A 16 -22.52 7.59 6.11
C GLY A 16 -21.83 7.45 7.48
N ALA A 17 -21.33 6.26 7.82
CA ALA A 17 -20.69 5.96 9.10
C ALA A 17 -19.29 5.32 8.90
N PRO A 18 -18.33 6.03 8.30
CA PRO A 18 -17.03 5.48 7.97
C PRO A 18 -16.27 4.96 9.19
N MET A 19 -16.42 5.59 10.35
CA MET A 19 -15.79 5.11 11.59
C MET A 19 -16.30 3.75 12.05
N VAL A 20 -17.57 3.43 11.78
CA VAL A 20 -18.15 2.11 12.09
C VAL A 20 -17.51 1.05 11.20
N GLY A 21 -17.41 1.31 9.89
CA GLY A 21 -16.75 0.39 8.97
C GLY A 21 -15.27 0.15 9.30
N ILE A 22 -14.54 1.21 9.68
CA ILE A 22 -13.16 1.08 10.18
C ILE A 22 -13.09 0.24 11.46
N GLY A 23 -14.06 0.39 12.38
CA GLY A 23 -14.18 -0.42 13.59
C GLY A 23 -14.32 -1.91 13.26
N MET A 24 -15.24 -2.26 12.36
CA MET A 24 -15.47 -3.64 11.93
C MET A 24 -14.21 -4.26 11.31
N LEU A 25 -13.51 -3.53 10.45
CA LEU A 25 -12.26 -4.01 9.84
C LEU A 25 -11.16 -4.26 10.89
N LYS A 26 -11.09 -3.42 11.94
CA LYS A 26 -10.16 -3.63 13.05
C LYS A 26 -10.52 -4.85 13.89
N GLU A 27 -11.80 -5.15 14.07
CA GLU A 27 -12.25 -6.36 14.76
C GLU A 27 -11.85 -7.62 13.99
N VAL A 28 -12.02 -7.61 12.65
CA VAL A 28 -11.52 -8.68 11.79
C VAL A 28 -10.02 -8.91 12.03
N LEU A 29 -9.20 -7.85 12.06
CA LEU A 29 -7.77 -7.99 12.32
C LEU A 29 -7.39 -8.40 13.74
N LYS A 30 -8.28 -8.23 14.73
CA LYS A 30 -8.05 -8.76 16.08
C LYS A 30 -8.21 -10.28 16.12
N GLU A 31 -9.14 -10.81 15.33
CA GLU A 31 -9.43 -12.24 15.25
C GLU A 31 -8.50 -12.97 14.27
N ASP A 32 -8.23 -12.33 13.13
CA ASP A 32 -7.38 -12.82 12.05
C ASP A 32 -6.38 -11.72 11.65
N PRO A 33 -5.23 -11.62 12.33
CA PRO A 33 -4.22 -10.60 12.07
C PRO A 33 -3.64 -10.64 10.66
N GLU A 34 -3.74 -11.77 9.96
CA GLU A 34 -3.24 -11.95 8.58
C GLU A 34 -4.34 -11.82 7.53
N ASN A 35 -5.53 -11.32 7.90
CA ASN A 35 -6.63 -11.14 6.96
C ASN A 35 -6.28 -10.12 5.87
N ARG A 36 -5.76 -10.61 4.74
CA ARG A 36 -5.28 -9.80 3.62
C ARG A 36 -6.27 -8.74 3.17
N ASN A 37 -7.55 -9.09 3.11
CA ASN A 37 -8.61 -8.18 2.66
C ASN A 37 -8.82 -7.04 3.66
N ALA A 38 -8.83 -7.32 4.97
CA ALA A 38 -8.97 -6.29 5.99
C ALA A 38 -7.74 -5.38 6.06
N ILE A 39 -6.52 -5.94 5.96
CA ILE A 39 -5.28 -5.16 5.90
C ILE A 39 -5.29 -4.21 4.70
N TRP A 40 -5.54 -4.75 3.50
CA TRP A 40 -5.61 -3.98 2.26
C TRP A 40 -6.66 -2.87 2.33
N THR A 41 -7.85 -3.20 2.83
CA THR A 41 -8.96 -2.24 2.97
C THR A 41 -8.62 -1.11 3.95
N LEU A 42 -8.06 -1.43 5.12
CA LEU A 42 -7.63 -0.40 6.06
C LEU A 42 -6.48 0.46 5.53
N GLY A 43 -5.55 -0.13 4.77
CA GLY A 43 -4.46 0.59 4.12
C GLY A 43 -4.99 1.60 3.09
N THR A 44 -5.85 1.14 2.18
CA THR A 44 -6.45 1.99 1.13
C THR A 44 -7.33 3.10 1.70
N PHE A 45 -8.16 2.82 2.72
CA PHE A 45 -8.91 3.89 3.40
C PHE A 45 -8.02 4.86 4.16
N SER A 46 -6.89 4.41 4.69
CA SER A 46 -5.89 5.29 5.28
C SER A 46 -5.27 6.22 4.24
N GLN A 47 -4.96 5.73 3.02
CA GLN A 47 -4.51 6.59 1.91
C GLN A 47 -5.56 7.61 1.49
N GLN A 48 -6.81 7.18 1.31
CA GLN A 48 -7.92 8.05 0.86
C GLN A 48 -8.18 9.19 1.85
N SER A 49 -7.95 8.94 3.14
CA SER A 49 -8.11 9.95 4.20
C SER A 49 -6.83 10.73 4.53
N GLY A 50 -5.74 10.53 3.77
CA GLY A 50 -4.45 11.20 3.99
C GLY A 50 -3.64 10.68 5.19
N GLN A 51 -4.10 9.63 5.85
CA GLN A 51 -3.41 8.98 6.97
C GLN A 51 -2.30 8.04 6.45
N HIS A 52 -1.34 8.60 5.70
CA HIS A 52 -0.33 7.83 4.99
C HIS A 52 0.59 7.01 5.90
N ASP A 53 0.88 7.46 7.13
CA ASP A 53 1.68 6.67 8.07
C ASP A 53 0.99 5.35 8.46
N LYS A 54 -0.33 5.39 8.65
CA LYS A 54 -1.12 4.18 8.91
C LYS A 54 -1.18 3.29 7.67
N ALA A 55 -1.30 3.89 6.49
CA ALA A 55 -1.27 3.14 5.24
C ALA A 55 0.06 2.40 5.05
N ILE A 56 1.19 3.08 5.31
CA ILE A 56 2.54 2.49 5.26
C ILE A 56 2.59 1.24 6.13
N GLN A 57 2.20 1.34 7.41
CA GLN A 57 2.22 0.20 8.32
C GLN A 57 1.37 -0.97 7.79
N ARG A 58 0.16 -0.70 7.28
CA ARG A 58 -0.72 -1.75 6.75
C ARG A 58 -0.15 -2.45 5.52
N PHE A 59 0.45 -1.72 4.59
CA PHE A 59 1.03 -2.37 3.41
C PHE A 59 2.34 -3.10 3.74
N GLU A 60 3.11 -2.64 4.72
CA GLU A 60 4.25 -3.39 5.27
C GLU A 60 3.79 -4.70 5.93
N ASP A 61 2.73 -4.66 6.75
CA ASP A 61 2.09 -5.86 7.32
C ASP A 61 1.70 -6.85 6.20
N LEU A 62 1.06 -6.36 5.14
CA LEU A 62 0.63 -7.18 4.00
C LEU A 62 1.81 -7.82 3.24
N LEU A 63 2.94 -7.12 3.12
CA LEU A 63 4.15 -7.66 2.50
C LEU A 63 4.86 -8.73 3.35
N ASN A 64 4.61 -8.75 4.66
CA ASN A 64 5.17 -9.70 5.61
C ASN A 64 4.40 -11.02 5.70
N ILE A 65 3.25 -11.15 5.03
CA ILE A 65 2.45 -12.37 5.01
C ILE A 65 2.40 -13.02 3.62
N ALA A 66 1.87 -14.24 3.56
CA ALA A 66 1.73 -14.99 2.31
C ALA A 66 0.64 -14.35 1.43
N VAL A 67 1.07 -13.80 0.29
CA VAL A 67 0.24 -13.15 -0.73
C VAL A 67 0.62 -13.68 -2.10
N ASN A 68 -0.30 -13.66 -3.06
CA ASN A 68 0.05 -13.99 -4.44
C ASN A 68 0.85 -12.84 -5.11
N LYS A 69 1.36 -13.08 -6.32
CA LYS A 69 2.18 -12.10 -7.05
C LYS A 69 1.47 -10.77 -7.27
N GLU A 70 0.19 -10.80 -7.65
CA GLU A 70 -0.60 -9.60 -7.94
C GLU A 70 -0.85 -8.78 -6.67
N GLU A 71 -1.31 -9.43 -5.60
CA GLU A 71 -1.50 -8.80 -4.27
C GLU A 71 -0.19 -8.17 -3.79
N ARG A 72 0.94 -8.83 -4.02
CA ARG A 72 2.25 -8.33 -3.64
C ARG A 72 2.66 -7.06 -4.40
N VAL A 73 2.48 -7.05 -5.72
CA VAL A 73 2.74 -5.87 -6.56
C VAL A 73 1.83 -4.71 -6.12
N ASN A 74 0.54 -4.98 -5.89
CA ASN A 74 -0.41 -3.98 -5.42
C ASN A 74 -0.01 -3.38 -4.06
N ALA A 75 0.41 -4.22 -3.10
CA ALA A 75 0.89 -3.76 -1.80
C ALA A 75 2.13 -2.87 -1.92
N TYR A 76 3.08 -3.26 -2.77
CA TYR A 76 4.27 -2.47 -3.04
C TYR A 76 3.95 -1.09 -3.65
N THR A 77 3.10 -1.03 -4.68
CA THR A 77 2.69 0.24 -5.31
C THR A 77 1.93 1.15 -4.35
N ALA A 78 1.04 0.58 -3.52
CA ALA A 78 0.33 1.37 -2.51
C ALA A 78 1.28 1.87 -1.40
N LEU A 79 2.28 1.08 -1.02
CA LEU A 79 3.32 1.51 -0.09
C LEU A 79 4.17 2.63 -0.69
N GLU A 80 4.64 2.50 -1.94
CA GLU A 80 5.38 3.54 -2.67
C GLU A 80 4.62 4.87 -2.67
N PHE A 81 3.34 4.86 -3.06
CA PHE A 81 2.51 6.06 -3.04
C PHE A 81 2.49 6.72 -1.66
N SER A 82 2.29 5.95 -0.59
CA SER A 82 2.23 6.48 0.77
C SER A 82 3.58 7.04 1.24
N LEU A 83 4.69 6.40 0.86
CA LEU A 83 6.05 6.89 1.13
C LEU A 83 6.32 8.23 0.41
N ILE A 84 5.93 8.35 -0.86
CA ILE A 84 6.09 9.60 -1.62
C ILE A 84 5.22 10.70 -1.01
N SER A 85 3.96 10.42 -0.66
CA SER A 85 3.06 11.39 -0.03
C SER A 85 3.55 11.90 1.33
N THR A 86 4.43 11.15 2.00
CA THR A 86 5.07 11.53 3.27
C THR A 86 6.51 12.02 3.08
N ASN A 87 6.91 12.33 1.84
CA ASN A 87 8.25 12.77 1.45
C ASN A 87 9.39 11.79 1.82
N GLN A 88 9.06 10.51 2.01
CA GLN A 88 10.01 9.44 2.31
C GLN A 88 10.59 8.86 1.02
N VAL A 89 11.10 9.73 0.15
CA VAL A 89 11.54 9.40 -1.21
C VAL A 89 12.64 8.35 -1.24
N ASN A 90 13.62 8.43 -0.33
CA ASN A 90 14.69 7.43 -0.23
C ASN A 90 14.15 6.03 0.10
N ARG A 91 13.13 5.92 0.96
CA ARG A 91 12.48 4.64 1.26
C ARG A 91 11.74 4.11 0.03
N ALA A 92 11.09 4.97 -0.76
CA ALA A 92 10.43 4.54 -2.00
C ALA A 92 11.45 3.99 -3.02
N LEU A 93 12.63 4.60 -3.15
CA LEU A 93 13.69 4.08 -4.03
C LEU A 93 14.23 2.73 -3.55
N LEU A 94 14.47 2.56 -2.24
CA LEU A 94 14.86 1.27 -1.65
C LEU A 94 13.77 0.21 -1.85
N LEU A 95 12.49 0.61 -1.78
CA LEU A 95 11.37 -0.27 -2.05
C LEU A 95 11.41 -0.79 -3.49
N HIS A 96 11.67 0.09 -4.46
CA HIS A 96 11.83 -0.30 -5.85
C HIS A 96 13.02 -1.24 -6.09
N GLU A 97 14.15 -1.04 -5.41
CA GLU A 97 15.27 -1.98 -5.44
C GLU A 97 14.85 -3.37 -4.96
N LYS A 98 14.09 -3.43 -3.85
CA LYS A 98 13.52 -4.69 -3.34
C LYS A 98 12.57 -5.34 -4.34
N MET A 99 11.65 -4.57 -4.94
CA MET A 99 10.72 -5.07 -5.94
C MET A 99 11.44 -5.64 -7.16
N MET A 100 12.41 -4.92 -7.72
CA MET A 100 13.16 -5.39 -8.91
C MET A 100 13.92 -6.69 -8.63
N LYS A 101 14.46 -6.85 -7.41
CA LYS A 101 15.13 -8.09 -7.00
C LYS A 101 14.14 -9.25 -6.86
N GLU A 102 12.99 -9.00 -6.24
CA GLU A 102 11.96 -10.01 -6.01
C GLU A 102 11.29 -10.48 -7.31
N PHE A 103 11.08 -9.56 -8.26
CA PHE A 103 10.45 -9.84 -9.54
C PHE A 103 11.45 -9.88 -10.71
N ALA A 104 12.71 -10.27 -10.46
CA ALA A 104 13.77 -10.27 -11.47
C ALA A 104 13.46 -11.13 -12.71
N GLY A 105 12.58 -12.13 -12.58
CA GLY A 105 12.10 -12.95 -13.69
C GLY A 105 11.00 -12.31 -14.55
N ASP A 106 10.47 -11.16 -14.15
CA ASP A 106 9.46 -10.38 -14.89
C ASP A 106 10.11 -9.12 -15.46
N SER A 107 10.71 -9.25 -16.64
CA SER A 107 11.44 -8.15 -17.29
C SER A 107 10.57 -6.92 -17.53
N THR A 108 9.29 -7.11 -17.87
CA THR A 108 8.34 -6.02 -18.11
C THR A 108 8.11 -5.22 -16.83
N LEU A 109 7.83 -5.89 -15.71
CA LEU A 109 7.65 -5.24 -14.42
C LEU A 109 8.93 -4.53 -13.96
N VAL A 110 10.09 -5.16 -14.12
CA VAL A 110 11.39 -4.54 -13.79
C VAL A 110 11.61 -3.26 -14.59
N SER A 111 11.36 -3.26 -15.90
CA SER A 111 11.48 -2.05 -16.72
C SER A 111 10.52 -0.94 -16.29
N MET A 112 9.28 -1.28 -15.93
CA MET A 112 8.32 -0.29 -15.40
C MET A 112 8.82 0.35 -14.09
N ILE A 113 9.35 -0.46 -13.17
CA ILE A 113 9.91 0.03 -11.89
C ILE A 113 11.14 0.93 -12.14
N GLN A 114 12.00 0.56 -13.10
CA GLN A 114 13.15 1.38 -13.48
C GLN A 114 12.74 2.75 -14.03
N GLU A 115 11.73 2.80 -14.89
CA GLU A 115 11.24 4.08 -15.42
C GLU A 115 10.62 4.94 -14.31
N ARG A 116 9.79 4.33 -13.47
CA ARG A 116 9.22 4.99 -12.29
C ARG A 116 10.29 5.54 -11.34
N ASN A 117 11.38 4.81 -11.14
CA ASN A 117 12.54 5.24 -10.37
C ASN A 117 13.18 6.52 -10.95
N LYS A 118 13.31 6.63 -12.28
CA LYS A 118 13.85 7.83 -12.92
C LYS A 118 12.93 9.02 -12.72
N GLU A 119 11.61 8.84 -12.88
CA GLU A 119 10.61 9.88 -12.65
C GLU A 119 10.72 10.46 -11.23
N ILE A 120 10.78 9.60 -10.22
CA ILE A 120 10.90 10.01 -8.81
C ILE A 120 12.19 10.80 -8.59
N LYS A 121 13.33 10.29 -9.08
CA LYS A 121 14.62 10.99 -8.95
C LYS A 121 14.58 12.37 -9.61
N ASN A 122 14.01 12.45 -10.81
CA ASN A 122 13.88 13.71 -11.54
C ASN A 122 12.98 14.71 -10.80
N ARG A 123 11.86 14.25 -10.24
CA ARG A 123 10.89 15.13 -9.58
C ARG A 123 11.32 15.59 -8.19
N PHE A 124 11.97 14.73 -7.41
CA PHE A 124 12.18 15.00 -5.97
C PHE A 124 13.64 15.18 -5.56
N ILE A 125 14.59 14.70 -6.35
CA ILE A 125 16.02 14.76 -6.01
C ILE A 125 16.75 15.77 -6.89
N ASN A 126 16.46 15.79 -8.19
CA ASN A 126 17.13 16.68 -9.14
C ASN A 126 16.60 18.13 -9.11
N VAL A 127 15.46 18.40 -8.46
CA VAL A 127 14.87 19.75 -8.33
C VAL A 127 15.55 20.61 -7.25
N GLN A 128 16.40 20.03 -6.39
CA GLN A 128 17.15 20.80 -5.37
C GLN A 128 18.47 21.42 -5.89
N LYS A 129 18.64 21.58 -7.21
CA LYS A 129 19.90 22.06 -7.81
C LYS A 129 19.92 23.52 -8.26
N ASP A 130 18.88 24.30 -8.01
CA ASP A 130 18.85 25.74 -8.32
C ASP A 130 18.73 26.61 -7.06
#